data_AF-A0A8J4QWK0-F1
#
_entry.id   AF-A0A8J4QWK0-F1
#
_cell.length_a   1.000
_cell.length_b   1.000
_cell.length_c   1.000
_cell.angle_alpha   90.00
_cell.angle_beta   90.00
_cell.angle_gamma   90.00
#
_symmetry.space_group_name_H-M   'P 1'
#
loop_
_entity.id
_entity.type
_entity.pdbx_description
1 polymer ?
#
loop_
_entity_poly.entity_id
_entity_poly.type
_entity_poly.pdbx_seq_one_letter_code
_entity_poly.pdbx_strand_id
1 'polypeptide(L)'
;MLNEMLSHSEGRPRDKEHRVAWLKYIEPLLSAVGLVLLAHFRRMFPLILKWMHADDDETVLLVPEWIRTILKLTWIRNTPYVGRLVGELMILYKEAAMERPLEEVRTHILQILVLLQQCKGLQFEAAWGKHKDDSNSANPSHL
;
A
#
# COMPACT_ATOMS: atom_id res chain seq x y z
N MET A 1 4.07 22.39 4.91
CA MET A 1 3.79 21.78 3.60
C MET A 1 3.25 20.35 3.70
N LEU A 2 4.04 19.26 3.82
CA LEU A 2 3.51 17.87 3.82
C LEU A 2 2.40 17.63 4.88
N ASN A 3 2.56 18.19 6.07
CA ASN A 3 1.54 18.07 7.13
C ASN A 3 0.21 18.77 6.77
N GLU A 4 0.25 19.94 6.14
CA GLU A 4 -0.95 20.68 5.73
C GLU A 4 -1.64 19.92 4.61
N MET A 5 -0.85 19.50 3.64
CA MET A 5 -1.22 18.63 2.54
C MET A 5 -1.95 17.36 3.01
N LEU A 6 -1.40 16.64 4.01
CA LEU A 6 -2.07 15.51 4.64
C LEU A 6 -3.36 15.92 5.36
N SER A 7 -3.40 17.08 6.02
CA SER A 7 -4.64 17.59 6.65
C SER A 7 -5.74 17.86 5.64
N HIS A 8 -5.42 18.36 4.44
CA HIS A 8 -6.40 18.56 3.37
C HIS A 8 -6.97 17.22 2.89
N SER A 9 -6.11 16.22 2.69
CA SER A 9 -6.52 14.87 2.29
C SER A 9 -7.34 14.15 3.37
N GLU A 10 -7.03 14.37 4.66
CA GLU A 10 -7.80 13.85 5.79
C GLU A 10 -9.18 14.50 5.93
N GLY A 11 -9.30 15.79 5.58
CA GLY A 11 -10.56 16.53 5.61
C GLY A 11 -11.49 16.19 4.45
N ARG A 12 -10.94 15.77 3.29
CA ARG A 12 -11.70 15.40 2.09
C ARG A 12 -11.32 14.01 1.55
N PRO A 13 -11.41 12.95 2.37
CA PRO A 13 -10.92 11.63 1.97
C PRO A 13 -11.82 10.96 0.93
N ARG A 14 -13.05 11.45 0.73
CA ARG A 14 -14.02 10.95 -0.26
C ARG A 14 -14.01 11.72 -1.58
N ASP A 15 -13.27 12.82 -1.67
CA ASP A 15 -13.15 13.61 -2.89
C ASP A 15 -12.24 12.89 -3.90
N LYS A 16 -12.84 12.32 -4.94
CA LYS A 16 -12.12 11.51 -5.94
C LYS A 16 -11.06 12.32 -6.66
N GLU A 17 -11.38 13.51 -7.15
CA GLU A 17 -10.44 14.34 -7.91
C GLU A 17 -9.23 14.71 -7.06
N HIS A 18 -9.48 15.06 -5.79
CA HIS A 18 -8.42 15.34 -4.83
C HIS A 18 -7.55 14.10 -4.57
N ARG A 19 -8.14 12.92 -4.33
CA ARG A 19 -7.39 11.66 -4.13
C ARG A 19 -6.50 11.33 -5.33
N VAL A 20 -7.05 11.38 -6.53
CA VAL A 20 -6.36 11.03 -7.77
C VAL A 20 -5.22 12.02 -8.04
N ALA A 21 -5.48 13.33 -7.93
CA ALA A 21 -4.45 14.35 -8.10
C ALA A 21 -3.33 14.18 -7.06
N TRP A 22 -3.71 13.89 -5.81
CA TRP A 22 -2.76 13.61 -4.74
C TRP A 22 -1.85 12.44 -5.10
N LEU A 23 -2.42 11.29 -5.45
CA LEU A 23 -1.67 10.07 -5.75
C LEU A 23 -0.75 10.23 -6.98
N LYS A 24 -1.19 10.96 -8.00
CA LYS A 24 -0.41 11.20 -9.23
C LYS A 24 0.81 12.10 -9.03
N TYR A 25 0.71 13.14 -8.20
CA TYR A 25 1.71 14.22 -8.19
C TYR A 25 2.57 14.29 -6.93
N ILE A 26 2.28 13.48 -5.90
CA ILE A 26 2.98 13.57 -4.62
C ILE A 26 4.35 12.88 -4.63
N GLU A 27 4.65 12.02 -5.60
CA GLU A 27 5.88 11.22 -5.65
C GLU A 27 7.17 12.06 -5.57
N PRO A 28 7.37 13.16 -6.33
CA PRO A 28 8.58 13.97 -6.23
C PRO A 28 8.76 14.57 -4.84
N LEU A 29 7.66 14.95 -4.18
CA LEU A 29 7.70 15.45 -2.81
C LEU A 29 8.10 14.36 -1.83
N LEU A 30 7.54 13.14 -1.97
CA LEU A 30 7.95 12.02 -1.12
C LEU A 30 9.43 11.71 -1.26
N SER A 31 9.94 11.69 -2.50
CA SER A 31 11.35 11.43 -2.79
C SER A 31 12.26 12.51 -2.19
N ALA A 32 11.83 13.78 -2.18
CA ALA A 32 12.56 14.85 -1.52
C ALA A 32 12.56 14.75 0.02
N VAL A 33 11.49 14.21 0.61
CA VAL A 33 11.32 14.08 2.07
C VAL A 33 11.97 12.80 2.62
N GLY A 34 12.05 11.73 1.81
CA GLY A 34 12.82 10.52 2.11
C GLY A 34 12.46 9.87 3.45
N LEU A 35 13.46 9.59 4.29
CA LEU A 35 13.27 8.94 5.59
C LEU A 35 12.38 9.74 6.56
N VAL A 36 12.25 11.06 6.40
CA VAL A 36 11.39 11.91 7.25
C VAL A 36 9.92 11.50 7.13
N LEU A 37 9.53 10.81 6.05
CA LEU A 37 8.21 10.22 5.88
C LEU A 37 7.80 9.31 7.04
N LEU A 38 8.74 8.65 7.72
CA LEU A 38 8.48 7.80 8.88
C LEU A 38 7.71 8.54 9.98
N ALA A 39 8.00 9.83 10.20
CA ALA A 39 7.31 10.66 11.19
C ALA A 39 5.82 10.88 10.86
N HIS A 40 5.44 10.69 9.60
CA HIS A 40 4.08 10.91 9.10
C HIS A 40 3.30 9.60 8.90
N PHE A 41 3.89 8.44 9.20
CA PHE A 41 3.26 7.13 8.97
C PHE A 41 1.92 6.99 9.69
N ARG A 42 1.80 7.55 10.90
CA ARG A 42 0.56 7.53 11.68
C ARG A 42 -0.63 8.19 10.95
N ARG A 43 -0.35 9.15 10.06
CA ARG A 43 -1.36 9.86 9.27
C ARG A 43 -1.52 9.26 7.87
N MET A 44 -0.41 8.89 7.24
CA MET A 44 -0.42 8.33 5.88
C MET A 44 -1.05 6.95 5.83
N PHE A 45 -0.70 6.03 6.73
CA PHE A 45 -1.19 4.65 6.67
C PHE A 45 -2.73 4.55 6.75
N PRO A 46 -3.42 5.24 7.65
CA PRO A 46 -4.89 5.24 7.64
C PRO A 46 -5.50 5.72 6.32
N LEU A 47 -4.91 6.72 5.66
CA LEU A 47 -5.36 7.18 4.35
C LEU A 47 -5.12 6.13 3.26
N ILE A 48 -3.92 5.54 3.23
CA ILE A 48 -3.57 4.45 2.31
C ILE A 48 -4.56 3.30 2.41
N LEU A 49 -4.79 2.83 3.64
CA LEU A 49 -5.70 1.72 3.91
C LEU A 49 -7.15 2.04 3.49
N LYS A 50 -7.56 3.30 3.66
CA LYS A 50 -8.88 3.75 3.21
C LYS A 50 -8.99 3.83 1.69
N TRP A 51 -7.95 4.27 1.00
CA TRP A 51 -7.96 4.46 -0.44
C TRP A 51 -7.74 3.17 -1.23
N MET A 52 -7.15 2.12 -0.63
CA MET A 52 -7.10 0.78 -1.23
C MET A 52 -8.48 0.22 -1.56
N HIS A 53 -9.51 0.65 -0.82
CA HIS A 53 -10.91 0.23 -0.99
C HIS A 53 -11.80 1.40 -1.43
N ALA A 54 -11.22 2.33 -2.19
CA ALA A 54 -12.00 3.41 -2.79
C ALA A 54 -12.99 2.86 -3.81
N ASP A 55 -14.06 3.61 -4.04
CA ASP A 55 -15.15 3.28 -4.96
C ASP A 55 -14.81 3.50 -6.45
N ASP A 56 -13.59 3.95 -6.74
CA ASP A 56 -13.11 4.21 -8.09
C ASP A 56 -11.81 3.47 -8.42
N ASP A 57 -11.79 2.82 -9.58
CA ASP A 57 -10.67 2.01 -10.06
C ASP A 57 -9.36 2.80 -10.15
N GLU A 58 -9.42 4.08 -10.50
CA GLU A 58 -8.24 4.93 -10.66
C GLU A 58 -7.49 5.12 -9.34
N THR A 59 -8.20 5.37 -8.24
CA THR A 59 -7.60 5.42 -6.91
C THR A 59 -7.03 4.06 -6.52
N VAL A 60 -7.77 2.97 -6.75
CA VAL A 60 -7.33 1.60 -6.43
C VAL A 60 -6.08 1.19 -7.22
N LEU A 61 -5.93 1.67 -8.46
CA LEU A 61 -4.75 1.46 -9.31
C LEU A 61 -3.51 2.20 -8.79
N LEU A 62 -3.67 3.46 -8.36
CA LEU A 62 -2.56 4.33 -7.97
C LEU A 62 -2.03 4.05 -6.55
N VAL A 63 -2.88 3.56 -5.64
CA VAL A 63 -2.49 3.33 -4.24
C VAL A 63 -1.36 2.29 -4.10
N PRO A 64 -1.35 1.14 -4.80
CA PRO A 64 -0.23 0.20 -4.81
C PRO A 64 1.10 0.83 -5.25
N GLU A 65 1.11 1.64 -6.31
CA GLU A 65 2.33 2.34 -6.75
C GLU A 65 2.85 3.26 -5.65
N TRP A 66 1.94 3.94 -4.98
CA TRP A 66 2.26 4.84 -3.88
C TRP A 66 2.84 4.12 -2.66
N ILE A 67 2.23 2.99 -2.27
CA ILE A 67 2.74 2.12 -1.20
C ILE A 67 4.17 1.70 -1.56
N ARG A 68 4.39 1.17 -2.77
CA ARG A 68 5.71 0.72 -3.22
C ARG A 68 6.78 1.81 -3.10
N THR A 69 6.45 3.04 -3.48
CA THR A 69 7.35 4.20 -3.36
C THR A 69 7.70 4.49 -1.90
N ILE A 70 6.70 4.56 -1.01
CA ILE A 70 6.93 4.77 0.43
C ILE A 70 7.80 3.65 1.01
N LEU A 71 7.53 2.40 0.65
CA LEU A 71 8.32 1.24 1.10
C LEU A 71 9.79 1.36 0.68
N LYS A 72 10.05 1.70 -0.58
CA LYS A 72 11.42 1.88 -1.10
C LYS A 72 12.15 3.02 -0.41
N LEU A 73 11.49 4.17 -0.23
CA LEU A 73 12.11 5.38 0.35
C LEU A 73 12.40 5.25 1.84
N THR A 74 11.57 4.51 2.58
CA THR A 74 11.66 4.43 4.04
C THR A 74 12.32 3.18 4.56
N TRP A 75 12.49 2.16 3.70
CA TRP A 75 13.04 0.86 4.04
C TRP A 75 12.42 0.22 5.27
N ILE A 76 11.13 0.53 5.52
CA ILE A 76 10.28 0.12 6.65
C ILE A 76 11.05 -0.68 7.72
N ARG A 77 11.90 -0.01 8.51
CA ARG A 77 12.49 -0.63 9.70
C ARG A 77 11.51 -0.35 10.85
N ASN A 78 10.70 -1.36 11.18
CA ASN A 78 9.86 -1.39 12.39
C ASN A 78 8.62 -0.46 12.37
N THR A 79 7.60 -0.79 11.57
CA THR A 79 6.28 -0.13 11.66
C THR A 79 5.20 -1.12 12.11
N PRO A 80 4.27 -0.68 12.98
CA PRO A 80 3.17 -1.53 13.45
C PRO A 80 2.14 -1.82 12.35
N TYR A 81 2.24 -1.16 11.19
CA TYR A 81 1.26 -1.27 10.11
C TYR A 81 1.52 -2.43 9.15
N VAL A 82 2.68 -3.09 9.22
CA VAL A 82 3.07 -4.15 8.26
C VAL A 82 2.05 -5.28 8.22
N GLY A 83 1.63 -5.82 9.37
CA GLY A 83 0.68 -6.93 9.41
C GLY A 83 -0.68 -6.55 8.80
N ARG A 84 -1.17 -5.34 9.09
CA ARG A 84 -2.42 -4.84 8.51
C ARG A 84 -2.28 -4.58 7.00
N LEU A 85 -1.18 -3.98 6.58
CA LEU A 85 -0.91 -3.74 5.16
C LEU A 85 -0.88 -5.05 4.36
N VAL A 86 -0.23 -6.10 4.86
CA VAL A 86 -0.20 -7.42 4.20
C VAL A 86 -1.61 -7.99 4.07
N GLY A 87 -2.43 -7.93 5.12
CA GLY A 87 -3.81 -8.44 5.05
C GLY A 87 -4.68 -7.69 4.06
N GLU A 88 -4.57 -6.37 4.02
CA GLU A 88 -5.35 -5.52 3.12
C GLU A 88 -4.91 -5.69 1.65
N LEU A 89 -3.61 -5.83 1.39
CA LEU A 89 -3.08 -6.17 0.07
C LEU A 89 -3.55 -7.56 -0.41
N MET A 90 -3.72 -8.51 0.50
CA MET A 90 -4.25 -9.84 0.17
C MET A 90 -5.73 -9.81 -0.18
N ILE A 91 -6.53 -9.00 0.52
CA ILE A 91 -7.94 -8.77 0.17
C ILE A 91 -8.01 -8.15 -1.22
N LEU A 92 -7.27 -7.06 -1.44
CA LEU A 92 -7.25 -6.37 -2.73
C LEU A 92 -6.77 -7.27 -3.87
N TYR A 93 -5.77 -8.14 -3.64
CA TYR A 93 -5.31 -9.10 -4.64
C TYR A 93 -6.39 -10.12 -5.02
N LYS A 94 -7.19 -10.58 -4.04
CA LYS A 94 -8.30 -11.52 -4.27
C LYS A 94 -9.45 -10.86 -5.01
N GLU A 95 -9.81 -9.63 -4.66
CA GLU A 95 -10.82 -8.82 -5.37
C GLU A 95 -10.37 -8.55 -6.81
N ALA A 96 -9.11 -8.15 -6.98
CA ALA A 96 -8.49 -7.95 -8.29
C ALA A 96 -8.41 -9.21 -9.16
N ALA A 97 -8.48 -10.40 -8.57
CA ALA A 97 -8.53 -11.64 -9.34
C ALA A 97 -9.88 -11.86 -10.05
N MET A 98 -10.93 -11.13 -9.67
CA MET A 98 -12.26 -11.26 -10.25
C MET A 98 -12.51 -10.34 -11.45
N GLU A 99 -11.67 -9.31 -11.66
CA GLU A 99 -11.87 -8.30 -12.70
C GLU A 99 -10.60 -8.08 -13.55
N ARG A 100 -10.72 -8.23 -14.88
CA ARG A 100 -9.60 -8.13 -15.85
C ARG A 100 -8.78 -6.82 -15.85
N PRO A 101 -9.32 -5.61 -15.59
CA PRO A 101 -8.48 -4.41 -15.58
C PRO A 101 -7.45 -4.36 -14.43
N LEU A 102 -7.47 -5.31 -13.50
CA LEU A 102 -6.62 -5.29 -12.30
C LEU A 102 -5.39 -6.22 -12.37
N GLU A 103 -5.02 -6.73 -13.55
CA GLU A 103 -3.77 -7.50 -13.71
C GLU A 103 -2.51 -6.68 -13.38
N GLU A 104 -2.51 -5.39 -13.74
CA GLU A 104 -1.44 -4.47 -13.38
C GLU A 104 -1.40 -4.22 -11.87
N VAL A 105 -2.56 -4.09 -11.23
CA VAL A 105 -2.67 -3.98 -9.76
C VAL A 105 -2.09 -5.21 -9.08
N ARG A 106 -2.41 -6.41 -9.56
CA ARG A 106 -1.89 -7.67 -9.01
C ARG A 106 -0.37 -7.73 -9.11
N THR A 107 0.21 -7.29 -10.23
CA THR A 107 1.67 -7.22 -10.40
C THR A 107 2.31 -6.27 -9.38
N HIS A 108 1.72 -5.09 -9.16
CA HIS A 108 2.20 -4.14 -8.16
C HIS A 108 2.09 -4.68 -6.74
N ILE A 109 0.97 -5.34 -6.40
CA ILE A 109 0.78 -5.97 -5.09
C ILE A 109 1.83 -7.06 -4.85
N LEU A 110 2.08 -7.94 -5.83
CA LEU A 110 3.10 -8.98 -5.70
C LEU A 110 4.49 -8.39 -5.46
N GLN A 111 4.86 -7.34 -6.19
CA GLN A 111 6.13 -6.65 -5.98
C GLN A 111 6.24 -6.03 -4.57
N ILE A 112 5.14 -5.47 -4.06
CA ILE A 112 5.08 -4.98 -2.68
C ILE A 112 5.29 -6.12 -1.68
N LEU A 113 4.61 -7.25 -1.86
CA LEU A 113 4.72 -8.41 -0.97
C LEU A 113 6.15 -8.95 -0.95
N VAL A 114 6.82 -9.05 -2.11
CA VAL A 114 8.23 -9.43 -2.20
C VAL A 114 9.13 -8.43 -1.47
N LEU A 115 8.93 -7.13 -1.66
CA LEU A 115 9.68 -6.10 -0.94
C LEU A 115 9.48 -6.19 0.57
N LEU A 116 8.24 -6.43 1.02
CA LEU A 116 7.94 -6.62 2.44
C LEU A 116 8.61 -7.88 2.99
N GLN A 117 8.54 -9.00 2.28
CA GLN A 117 9.22 -10.24 2.66
C GLN A 117 10.73 -10.03 2.84
N GLN A 118 11.38 -9.39 1.86
CA GLN A 118 12.81 -9.06 1.91
C GLN A 118 13.18 -8.13 3.09
N CYS A 119 12.28 -7.22 3.48
CA CYS A 119 12.53 -6.25 4.55
C CYS A 119 12.11 -6.71 5.95
N LYS A 120 11.27 -7.74 6.08
CA LYS A 120 10.57 -8.08 7.34
C LYS A 120 10.60 -9.54 7.75
N GLY A 121 11.01 -10.47 6.88
CA GLY A 121 11.21 -11.88 7.22
C GLY A 121 10.09 -12.44 8.11
N LEU A 122 10.42 -12.79 9.36
CA LEU A 122 9.50 -13.40 10.34
C LEU A 122 8.20 -12.59 10.61
N GLN A 123 8.24 -11.25 10.59
CA GLN A 123 7.01 -10.44 10.78
C GLN A 123 6.07 -10.53 9.58
N PHE A 124 6.63 -10.65 8.37
CA PHE A 124 5.86 -10.91 7.17
C PHE A 124 5.29 -12.32 7.21
N GLU A 125 6.11 -13.34 7.51
CA GLU A 125 5.68 -14.74 7.59
C GLU A 125 4.56 -14.96 8.61
N ALA A 126 4.59 -14.29 9.76
CA ALA A 126 3.52 -14.37 10.75
C ALA A 126 2.19 -13.74 10.30
N ALA A 127 2.23 -12.70 9.46
CA ALA A 127 1.05 -12.12 8.85
C ALA A 127 0.56 -12.95 7.65
N TRP A 128 1.49 -13.45 6.84
CA TRP A 128 1.23 -14.30 5.67
C TRP A 128 0.65 -15.66 6.05
N GLY A 129 1.17 -16.30 7.11
CA GLY A 129 0.72 -17.60 7.60
C GLY A 129 -0.77 -17.61 7.96
N LYS A 130 -1.29 -16.50 8.50
CA LYS A 130 -2.72 -16.34 8.80
C LYS A 130 -3.62 -16.39 7.55
N HIS A 131 -3.07 -16.07 6.38
CA HIS A 131 -3.80 -16.10 5.11
C HIS A 131 -3.49 -17.37 4.30
N LYS A 132 -2.39 -18.07 4.60
CA LYS A 132 -2.01 -19.34 3.96
C LYS A 132 -2.98 -20.46 4.32
N ASP A 133 -3.46 -20.49 5.56
CA ASP A 133 -4.43 -21.49 6.02
C ASP A 133 -5.83 -21.29 5.36
N ASP A 134 -6.16 -20.07 4.94
CA ASP A 134 -7.40 -19.72 4.21
C ASP A 134 -7.29 -19.90 2.69
N SER A 135 -6.11 -20.19 2.14
CA SER A 135 -5.88 -20.16 0.69
C SER A 135 -4.82 -21.17 0.29
N ASN A 136 -5.23 -22.43 0.14
CA ASN A 136 -4.46 -23.45 -0.54
C ASN A 136 -4.39 -23.16 -2.05
N SER A 137 -3.59 -22.15 -2.47
CA SER A 137 -3.10 -21.95 -3.85
C SER A 137 -2.33 -20.62 -4.07
N ALA A 138 -1.31 -20.32 -3.27
CA ALA A 138 -0.24 -19.42 -3.71
C ALA A 138 0.98 -19.57 -2.79
N ASN A 139 1.92 -20.42 -3.20
CA ASN A 139 3.18 -20.59 -2.49
C ASN A 139 4.21 -19.63 -3.13
N PRO A 140 4.73 -18.62 -2.40
CA PRO A 140 5.70 -17.67 -2.94
C PRO A 140 7.12 -18.25 -3.07
N SER A 141 7.37 -19.49 -2.65
CA SER A 141 8.68 -20.14 -2.73
C SER A 141 9.11 -20.60 -4.13
N HIS A 142 8.39 -20.20 -5.19
CA HIS A 142 8.73 -20.52 -6.59
C HIS A 142 8.60 -19.32 -7.55
N LEU A 143 8.58 -18.08 -7.04
CA LEU A 143 8.74 -16.85 -7.84
C LEU A 143 10.09 -16.20 -7.58
#